data_AF-A0A254UUC4-F1
#
_entry.id   AF-A0A254UUC4-F1
#
_cell.length_a   1.000
_cell.length_b   1.000
_cell.length_c   1.000
_cell.angle_alpha   90.00
_cell.angle_beta   90.00
_cell.angle_gamma   90.00
#
_symmetry.space_group_name_H-M   'P 1'
#
loop_
_entity.id
_entity.type
_entity.pdbx_description
1 polymer ?
#
loop_
_entity_poly.entity_id
_entity_poly.type
_entity_poly.pdbx_seq_one_letter_code
_entity_poly.pdbx_strand_id
1 'polypeptide(L)'
;MRKALIAALALTLTTAGCGTIRDSKLNPFNWFGRDTAAPVQTLAPRGGYPVKVGKPNQQQVAQVSSLSVEKIPSGAIITAMGLPPTQGYWDTDLVPLNSGAPDENGTVTYVFMVSPPPADSPDARRVMNPQSREVSAAAFLNNYKLQGVRKIVVQGVSNARSVAR
;
A
#
# COMPACT_ATOMS: atom_id res chain seq x y z
N MET A 1 -40.70 2.75 38.60
CA MET A 1 -39.45 1.95 38.65
C MET A 1 -39.26 1.03 37.44
N ARG A 2 -40.23 0.19 37.04
CA ARG A 2 -40.11 -0.69 35.85
C ARG A 2 -39.80 0.06 34.53
N LYS A 3 -40.45 1.19 34.26
CA LYS A 3 -40.21 1.99 33.03
C LYS A 3 -38.77 2.54 32.95
N ALA A 4 -38.20 2.96 34.08
CA ALA A 4 -36.83 3.45 34.15
C ALA A 4 -35.81 2.31 33.95
N LEU A 5 -36.09 1.11 34.49
CA LEU A 5 -35.27 -0.07 34.25
C LEU A 5 -35.28 -0.51 32.78
N ILE A 6 -36.44 -0.47 32.12
CA ILE A 6 -36.55 -0.79 30.69
C ILE A 6 -35.82 0.24 29.84
N ALA A 7 -35.94 1.53 30.16
CA ALA A 7 -35.23 2.60 29.46
C ALA A 7 -33.70 2.47 29.63
N ALA A 8 -33.22 2.18 30.85
CA ALA A 8 -31.80 1.95 31.10
C ALA A 8 -31.27 0.73 30.34
N LEU A 9 -32.04 -0.36 30.27
CA LEU A 9 -31.68 -1.56 29.52
C LEU A 9 -31.63 -1.29 28.00
N ALA A 10 -32.61 -0.56 27.45
CA ALA A 10 -32.58 -0.19 26.04
C ALA A 10 -31.37 0.68 25.67
N LEU A 11 -30.96 1.57 26.57
CA LEU A 11 -29.81 2.46 26.38
C LEU A 11 -28.48 1.71 26.42
N THR A 12 -28.35 0.70 27.30
CA THR A 12 -27.12 -0.11 27.37
C THR A 12 -26.98 -1.06 26.18
N LEU A 13 -28.08 -1.64 25.67
CA LEU A 13 -28.02 -2.49 24.47
C LEU A 13 -27.68 -1.70 23.19
N THR A 14 -28.22 -0.48 23.05
CA THR A 14 -27.94 0.37 21.88
C THR A 14 -26.51 0.92 21.87
N THR A 15 -25.98 1.28 23.03
CA THR A 15 -24.59 1.77 23.15
C THR A 15 -23.55 0.64 23.03
N ALA A 16 -23.84 -0.57 23.52
CA ALA A 16 -22.96 -1.73 23.33
C ALA A 16 -22.87 -2.17 21.85
N GLY A 17 -23.94 -2.01 21.07
CA GLY A 17 -23.96 -2.37 19.64
C GLY A 17 -23.07 -1.48 18.75
N CYS A 18 -22.82 -0.23 19.14
CA CYS A 18 -21.96 0.68 18.36
C CYS A 18 -20.46 0.38 18.53
N GLY A 19 -20.04 -0.23 19.65
CA GLY A 19 -18.64 -0.60 19.87
C GLY A 19 -18.18 -1.78 19.00
N THR A 20 -19.06 -2.75 18.77
CA THR A 20 -18.74 -3.97 18.01
C THR A 20 -18.59 -3.74 16.51
N ILE A 21 -19.15 -2.64 15.97
CA ILE A 21 -18.96 -2.24 14.57
C ILE A 21 -17.49 -1.89 14.29
N ARG A 22 -16.80 -1.28 15.25
CA ARG A 22 -15.38 -0.90 15.11
C ARG A 22 -14.48 -2.13 14.97
N ASP A 23 -14.78 -3.20 15.69
CA ASP A 23 -14.03 -4.48 15.64
C ASP A 23 -14.61 -5.49 14.63
N SER A 24 -15.67 -5.13 13.90
CA SER A 24 -16.35 -6.04 12.99
C SER A 24 -15.52 -6.34 11.73
N LYS A 25 -15.65 -7.57 11.23
CA LYS A 25 -15.23 -7.97 9.87
C LYS A 25 -16.08 -7.32 8.76
N LEU A 26 -16.95 -6.37 9.08
CA LEU A 26 -17.62 -5.49 8.12
C LEU A 26 -16.94 -4.11 8.02
N ASN A 27 -15.98 -3.81 8.90
CA ASN A 27 -15.26 -2.55 8.91
C ASN A 27 -14.11 -2.59 7.90
N PRO A 28 -14.13 -1.74 6.84
CA PRO A 28 -13.07 -1.72 5.83
C PRO A 28 -11.68 -1.41 6.38
N PHE A 29 -11.61 -0.72 7.53
CA PHE A 29 -10.35 -0.42 8.21
C PHE A 29 -9.71 -1.61 8.93
N ASN A 30 -10.43 -2.73 9.11
CA ASN A 30 -9.95 -3.92 9.83
C ASN A 30 -9.61 -5.11 8.90
N TRP A 31 -9.80 -4.94 7.58
CA TRP A 31 -9.57 -6.01 6.59
C TRP A 31 -8.12 -6.15 6.13
N PHE A 32 -7.33 -5.11 6.36
CA PHE A 32 -5.90 -5.09 6.11
C PHE A 32 -5.24 -4.45 7.33
N GLY A 33 -4.23 -5.13 7.88
CA GLY A 33 -3.55 -4.71 9.10
C GLY A 33 -2.76 -3.41 8.94
N ARG A 34 -2.13 -2.97 10.02
CA ARG A 34 -1.26 -1.78 10.02
C ARG A 34 -0.07 -1.95 9.07
N ASP A 35 0.32 -0.86 8.40
CA ASP A 35 1.58 -0.77 7.66
C ASP A 35 2.73 -1.16 8.60
N THR A 36 3.47 -2.19 8.20
CA THR A 36 4.70 -2.59 8.88
C THR A 36 5.88 -2.29 7.97
N ALA A 37 6.78 -1.43 8.45
CA ALA A 37 8.08 -1.24 7.84
C ALA A 37 8.89 -2.51 8.06
N ALA A 38 9.35 -3.13 6.97
CA ALA A 38 10.35 -4.18 7.06
C ALA A 38 11.58 -3.75 6.26
N PRO A 39 12.81 -4.02 6.74
CA PRO A 39 13.97 -3.96 5.85
C PRO A 39 13.72 -4.90 4.66
N VAL A 40 14.20 -4.54 3.47
CA VAL A 40 14.01 -5.38 2.29
C VAL A 40 14.75 -6.70 2.50
N GLN A 41 14.07 -7.73 3.00
CA GLN A 41 14.54 -9.10 2.85
C GLN A 41 14.24 -9.52 1.41
N THR A 42 15.09 -9.08 0.49
CA THR A 42 15.12 -9.60 -0.87
C THR A 42 15.65 -11.02 -0.81
N LEU A 43 14.76 -12.01 -0.79
CA LEU A 43 15.05 -13.31 -1.40
C LEU A 43 15.12 -13.05 -2.92
N ALA A 44 16.25 -12.51 -3.37
CA ALA A 44 16.48 -12.27 -4.79
C ALA A 44 16.30 -13.61 -5.52
N PRO A 45 15.43 -13.70 -6.54
CA PRO A 45 15.30 -14.90 -7.35
C PRO A 45 16.68 -15.28 -7.92
N ARG A 46 16.99 -16.58 -7.98
CA ARG A 46 18.18 -17.08 -8.70
C ARG A 46 18.01 -16.71 -10.19
N GLY A 47 18.55 -15.56 -10.59
CA GLY A 47 18.33 -14.96 -11.91
C GLY A 47 18.24 -13.42 -11.93
N GLY A 48 18.18 -12.77 -10.75
CA GLY A 48 18.07 -11.31 -10.65
C GLY A 48 16.65 -10.80 -10.88
N TYR A 49 16.38 -9.56 -10.46
CA TYR A 49 15.11 -8.90 -10.80
C TYR A 49 15.07 -8.66 -12.31
N PRO A 50 13.95 -8.92 -13.01
CA PRO A 50 13.85 -8.60 -14.43
C PRO A 50 14.17 -7.11 -14.62
N VAL A 51 15.20 -6.82 -15.42
CA VAL A 51 15.80 -5.48 -15.57
C VAL A 51 14.89 -4.49 -16.34
N LYS A 52 13.64 -4.88 -16.62
CA LYS A 52 12.63 -4.09 -17.34
C LYS A 52 11.26 -4.24 -16.69
N VAL A 53 11.14 -3.91 -15.40
CA VAL A 53 9.85 -3.75 -14.74
C VAL A 53 9.43 -2.30 -14.95
N GLY A 54 8.33 -2.04 -15.66
CA GLY A 54 7.81 -0.69 -15.92
C GLY A 54 8.09 -0.12 -17.31
N LYS A 55 7.76 1.16 -17.49
CA LYS A 55 7.90 1.89 -18.76
C LYS A 55 9.38 2.23 -19.06
N PRO A 56 9.75 2.48 -20.33
CA PRO A 56 11.06 3.03 -20.63
C PRO A 56 11.26 4.36 -19.89
N ASN A 57 12.42 4.51 -19.24
CA ASN A 57 12.86 5.68 -18.43
C ASN A 57 12.31 5.78 -16.99
N GLN A 58 11.58 4.78 -16.51
CA GLN A 58 11.25 4.71 -15.08
C GLN A 58 12.39 4.05 -14.28
N GLN A 59 12.54 4.49 -13.03
CA GLN A 59 13.42 3.89 -12.03
C GLN A 59 12.65 3.60 -10.75
N GLN A 60 13.21 2.73 -9.90
CA GLN A 60 12.61 2.46 -8.60
C GLN A 60 12.67 3.70 -7.71
N VAL A 61 11.61 3.95 -6.93
CA VAL A 61 11.61 5.03 -5.95
C VAL A 61 12.66 4.77 -4.86
N ALA A 62 13.33 5.82 -4.39
CA ALA A 62 14.35 5.69 -3.35
C ALA A 62 13.79 5.05 -2.07
N GLN A 63 12.68 5.59 -1.56
CA GLN A 63 12.05 5.08 -0.33
C GLN A 63 10.52 5.09 -0.46
N VAL A 64 9.86 4.09 0.11
CA VAL A 64 8.39 4.04 0.30
C VAL A 64 8.06 4.52 1.72
N SER A 65 7.34 5.63 1.84
CA SER A 65 6.99 6.24 3.12
C SER A 65 5.80 5.57 3.77
N SER A 66 4.73 5.29 3.01
CA SER A 66 3.52 4.65 3.50
C SER A 66 2.92 3.69 2.47
N LEU A 67 2.18 2.71 2.97
CA LEU A 67 1.39 1.76 2.18
C LEU A 67 -0.02 1.61 2.76
N SER A 68 -1.04 1.84 1.95
CA SER A 68 -2.44 1.60 2.27
C SER A 68 -3.05 0.61 1.27
N VAL A 69 -3.92 -0.27 1.76
CA VAL A 69 -4.68 -1.21 0.92
C VAL A 69 -6.15 -1.08 1.28
N GLU A 70 -6.94 -0.61 0.32
CA GLU A 70 -8.36 -0.37 0.47
C GLU A 70 -9.15 -1.38 -0.34
N LYS A 71 -9.94 -2.21 0.32
CA LYS A 71 -10.77 -3.21 -0.39
C LYS A 71 -12.03 -2.55 -0.94
N ILE A 72 -12.33 -2.82 -2.20
CA ILE A 72 -13.55 -2.38 -2.88
C ILE A 72 -14.36 -3.60 -3.34
N PRO A 73 -15.67 -3.46 -3.65
CA PRO A 73 -16.49 -4.60 -4.06
C PRO A 73 -15.93 -5.38 -5.26
N SER A 74 -15.20 -4.71 -6.17
CA SER A 74 -14.56 -5.31 -7.34
C SER A 74 -13.14 -5.85 -7.08
N GLY A 75 -12.53 -5.58 -5.93
CA GLY A 75 -11.11 -5.90 -5.71
C GLY A 75 -10.48 -5.16 -4.52
N ALA A 76 -9.24 -4.71 -4.68
CA ALA A 76 -8.58 -3.79 -3.76
C ALA A 76 -7.75 -2.76 -4.54
N ILE A 77 -7.67 -1.56 -3.99
CA ILE A 77 -6.80 -0.49 -4.43
C ILE A 77 -5.61 -0.47 -3.47
N ILE A 78 -4.41 -0.58 -4.04
CA ILE A 78 -3.16 -0.52 -3.31
C ILE A 78 -2.59 0.86 -3.58
N THR A 79 -2.45 1.67 -2.55
CA THR A 79 -1.91 3.03 -2.63
C THR A 79 -0.60 3.08 -1.87
N ALA A 80 0.47 3.49 -2.53
CA ALA A 80 1.77 3.67 -1.91
C ALA A 80 2.21 5.13 -2.05
N MET A 81 2.85 5.66 -1.01
CA MET A 81 3.55 6.93 -1.07
C MET A 81 5.05 6.69 -1.13
N GLY A 82 5.70 7.33 -2.09
CA GLY A 82 7.13 7.29 -2.31
C GLY A 82 7.76 8.62 -1.95
N LEU A 83 8.99 8.57 -1.44
CA LEU A 83 9.85 9.72 -1.19
C LEU A 83 11.10 9.61 -2.09
N PRO A 84 11.10 10.29 -3.24
CA PRO A 84 12.26 10.44 -4.11
C PRO A 84 13.34 11.34 -3.48
N PRO A 85 14.59 11.27 -3.96
CA PRO A 85 15.69 12.05 -3.41
C PRO A 85 15.55 13.56 -3.69
N THR A 86 14.99 13.94 -4.85
CA THR A 86 14.83 15.35 -5.29
C THR A 86 13.42 15.62 -5.79
N GLN A 87 13.11 16.87 -6.13
CA GLN A 87 11.80 17.25 -6.68
C GLN A 87 11.70 16.95 -8.18
N GLY A 88 10.48 17.00 -8.72
CA GLY A 88 10.23 16.88 -10.16
C GLY A 88 10.15 15.45 -10.68
N TYR A 89 10.14 14.45 -9.79
CA TYR A 89 9.80 13.08 -10.17
C TYR A 89 8.32 13.00 -10.57
N TRP A 90 8.03 12.24 -11.63
CA TRP A 90 6.71 12.20 -12.27
C TRP A 90 6.44 10.81 -12.86
N ASP A 91 5.24 10.58 -13.39
CA ASP A 91 4.80 9.29 -13.96
C ASP A 91 5.08 8.10 -13.03
N THR A 92 4.38 8.09 -11.90
CA THR A 92 4.44 7.00 -10.93
C THR A 92 3.67 5.78 -11.40
N ASP A 93 4.20 4.60 -11.10
CA ASP A 93 3.53 3.33 -11.41
C ASP A 93 3.83 2.29 -10.32
N LEU A 94 2.84 1.46 -10.02
CA LEU A 94 2.99 0.30 -9.14
C LEU A 94 2.95 -0.94 -10.01
N VAL A 95 4.14 -1.42 -10.39
CA VAL A 95 4.25 -2.54 -11.31
C VAL A 95 4.24 -3.85 -10.53
N PRO A 96 3.27 -4.74 -10.75
CA PRO A 96 3.25 -6.03 -10.07
C PRO A 96 4.37 -6.94 -10.60
N LEU A 97 5.12 -7.54 -9.68
CA LEU A 97 6.00 -8.65 -10.01
C LEU A 97 5.16 -9.90 -10.31
N ASN A 98 5.68 -10.80 -11.13
CA ASN A 98 5.02 -12.06 -11.49
C ASN A 98 3.58 -11.86 -12.05
N SER A 99 3.35 -10.78 -12.80
CA SER A 99 2.04 -10.41 -13.37
C SER A 99 0.91 -10.26 -12.32
N GLY A 100 1.27 -10.02 -11.06
CA GLY A 100 0.35 -9.87 -9.94
C GLY A 100 -0.22 -11.19 -9.44
N ALA A 101 0.41 -12.31 -9.79
CA ALA A 101 0.12 -13.61 -9.21
C ALA A 101 0.74 -13.71 -7.81
N PRO A 102 0.00 -14.26 -6.82
CA PRO A 102 0.57 -14.54 -5.51
C PRO A 102 1.67 -15.60 -5.62
N ASP A 103 2.74 -15.40 -4.84
CA ASP A 103 3.79 -16.38 -4.63
C ASP A 103 3.29 -17.61 -3.83
N GLU A 104 4.11 -18.63 -3.64
CA GLU A 104 3.78 -19.84 -2.85
C GLU A 104 3.25 -19.52 -1.45
N ASN A 105 3.69 -18.38 -0.88
CA ASN A 105 3.27 -17.87 0.43
C ASN A 105 2.04 -16.95 0.40
N GLY A 106 1.37 -16.79 -0.75
CA GLY A 106 0.25 -15.86 -0.93
C GLY A 106 0.68 -14.39 -0.91
N THR A 107 1.94 -14.10 -1.26
CA THR A 107 2.48 -12.72 -1.25
C THR A 107 2.48 -12.13 -2.65
N VAL A 108 1.93 -10.93 -2.81
CA VAL A 108 2.02 -10.16 -4.06
C VAL A 108 2.98 -9.00 -3.85
N THR A 109 4.00 -8.94 -4.70
CA THR A 109 5.03 -7.91 -4.64
C THR A 109 4.80 -6.90 -5.76
N TYR A 110 4.79 -5.63 -5.42
CA TYR A 110 4.76 -4.50 -6.34
C TYR A 110 6.08 -3.74 -6.22
N VAL A 111 6.55 -3.25 -7.36
CA VAL A 111 7.71 -2.37 -7.43
C VAL A 111 7.21 -0.96 -7.69
N PHE A 112 7.59 -0.01 -6.84
CA PHE A 112 7.25 1.39 -7.03
C PHE A 112 8.23 2.00 -8.03
N MET A 113 7.72 2.27 -9.22
CA MET A 113 8.43 2.91 -10.32
C MET A 113 8.05 4.39 -10.44
N VAL A 114 9.02 5.21 -10.81
CA VAL A 114 8.85 6.65 -10.99
C VAL A 114 9.86 7.16 -12.02
N SER A 115 9.47 8.15 -12.83
CA SER A 115 10.35 8.78 -13.80
C SER A 115 11.13 9.94 -13.16
N PRO A 116 12.46 10.02 -13.38
CA PRO A 116 13.24 11.17 -12.93
C PRO A 116 12.86 12.47 -13.63
N PRO A 117 13.08 13.61 -12.98
CA PRO A 117 13.09 14.90 -13.67
C PRO A 117 14.20 14.96 -14.73
N PRO A 118 14.07 15.78 -15.78
CA PRO A 118 15.16 16.07 -16.70
C PRO A 118 16.39 16.62 -15.95
N ALA A 119 17.59 16.14 -16.29
CA ALA A 119 18.84 16.52 -15.60
C ALA A 119 19.16 18.03 -15.68
N ASP A 120 18.63 18.70 -16.71
CA ASP A 120 18.79 20.14 -16.92
C ASP A 120 17.80 20.98 -16.11
N SER A 121 16.78 20.36 -15.49
CA SER A 121 15.80 21.09 -14.68
C SER A 121 16.40 21.53 -13.34
N PRO A 122 16.03 22.71 -12.81
CA PRO A 122 16.41 23.14 -11.46
C PRO A 122 15.93 22.16 -10.38
N ASP A 123 14.80 21.50 -10.61
CA ASP A 123 14.14 20.61 -9.64
C ASP A 123 14.93 19.33 -9.38
N ALA A 124 15.66 18.84 -10.38
CA ALA A 124 16.56 17.69 -10.25
C ALA A 124 17.64 17.89 -9.17
N ARG A 125 17.97 19.14 -8.81
CA ARG A 125 18.96 19.48 -7.76
C ARG A 125 18.33 19.98 -6.46
N ARG A 126 17.00 20.15 -6.41
CA ARG A 126 16.30 20.70 -5.25
C ARG A 126 15.91 19.60 -4.28
N VAL A 127 16.69 19.50 -3.20
CA VAL A 127 16.35 18.70 -2.02
C VAL A 127 15.59 19.63 -1.06
N MET A 128 14.27 19.72 -1.24
CA MET A 128 13.39 20.48 -0.35
C MET A 128 12.87 19.60 0.80
N ASN A 129 11.83 20.06 1.50
CA ASN A 129 11.13 19.28 2.51
C ASN A 129 10.61 17.92 1.92
N PRO A 130 10.38 16.91 2.77
CA PRO A 130 9.83 15.63 2.33
C PRO A 130 8.46 15.76 1.64
N GLN A 131 7.56 16.57 2.20
CA GLN A 131 6.18 16.72 1.70
C GLN A 131 6.12 17.24 0.26
N SER A 132 7.02 18.15 -0.16
CA SER A 132 7.03 18.66 -1.53
C SER A 132 7.78 17.74 -2.51
N ARG A 133 8.29 16.59 -2.06
CA ARG A 133 8.89 15.54 -2.88
C ARG A 133 8.02 14.28 -2.94
N GLU A 134 7.05 14.14 -2.05
CA GLU A 134 6.21 12.96 -1.97
C GLU A 134 5.43 12.75 -3.27
N VAL A 135 5.45 11.51 -3.74
CA VAL A 135 4.70 11.06 -4.91
C VAL A 135 3.82 9.89 -4.51
N SER A 136 2.59 9.85 -5.03
CA SER A 136 1.66 8.75 -4.79
C SER A 136 1.52 7.89 -6.04
N ALA A 137 1.34 6.60 -5.84
CA ALA A 137 1.07 5.63 -6.89
C ALA A 137 -0.03 4.68 -6.41
N ALA A 138 -0.92 4.28 -7.33
CA ALA A 138 -2.01 3.37 -7.02
C ALA A 138 -2.10 2.26 -8.06
N ALA A 139 -2.37 1.04 -7.60
CA ALA A 139 -2.65 -0.12 -8.46
C ALA A 139 -3.97 -0.77 -8.04
N PHE A 140 -4.73 -1.23 -9.04
CA PHE A 140 -5.95 -1.99 -8.82
C PHE A 140 -5.68 -3.49 -8.91
N LEU A 141 -6.12 -4.23 -7.90
CA LEU A 141 -6.05 -5.68 -7.83
C LEU A 141 -7.46 -6.27 -7.84
N ASN A 142 -7.79 -7.05 -8.87
CA ASN A 142 -9.10 -7.69 -9.01
C ASN A 142 -9.32 -8.79 -7.94
N ASN A 143 -10.56 -8.99 -7.52
CA ASN A 143 -11.00 -10.03 -6.60
C ASN A 143 -10.49 -11.44 -6.93
N TYR A 144 -10.45 -11.83 -8.21
CA TYR A 144 -9.94 -13.15 -8.62
C TYR A 144 -8.50 -13.37 -8.15
N LYS A 145 -7.63 -12.35 -8.33
CA LYS A 145 -6.24 -12.41 -7.87
C LYS A 145 -6.16 -12.28 -6.35
N LEU A 146 -7.06 -11.50 -5.73
CA LEU A 146 -7.08 -11.22 -4.28
C LEU A 146 -7.45 -12.42 -3.40
N GLN A 147 -8.12 -13.45 -3.93
CA GLN A 147 -8.54 -14.63 -3.16
C GLN A 147 -7.37 -15.41 -2.55
N GLY A 148 -6.22 -15.44 -3.23
CA GLY A 148 -5.00 -16.11 -2.75
C GLY A 148 -4.02 -15.20 -2.00
N VAL A 149 -4.31 -13.91 -1.87
CA VAL A 149 -3.37 -12.92 -1.32
C VAL A 149 -3.54 -12.77 0.18
N ARG A 150 -2.46 -13.06 0.90
CA ARG A 150 -2.33 -12.87 2.35
C ARG A 150 -1.48 -11.66 2.70
N LYS A 151 -0.49 -11.33 1.86
CA LYS A 151 0.47 -10.25 2.08
C LYS A 151 0.69 -9.46 0.80
N ILE A 152 0.67 -8.14 0.90
CA ILE A 152 1.03 -7.23 -0.18
C ILE A 152 2.32 -6.52 0.23
N VAL A 153 3.31 -6.53 -0.64
CA VAL A 153 4.61 -5.88 -0.42
C VAL A 153 4.82 -4.86 -1.52
N VAL A 154 5.19 -3.63 -1.15
CA VAL A 154 5.65 -2.61 -2.09
C VAL A 154 7.13 -2.36 -1.83
N GLN A 155 7.94 -2.49 -2.88
CA GLN A 155 9.39 -2.35 -2.84
C GLN A 155 9.83 -1.01 -3.44
N GLY A 156 10.69 -0.30 -2.71
CA GLY A 156 11.58 0.74 -3.24
C GLY A 156 13.03 0.27 -3.17
N VAL A 157 13.95 1.18 -3.48
CA VAL A 157 15.41 0.90 -3.47
C VAL A 157 15.91 0.64 -2.05
N SER A 158 15.57 1.53 -1.11
CA SER A 158 16.10 1.48 0.26
C SER A 158 15.24 0.67 1.22
N ASN A 159 13.94 0.53 0.96
CA ASN A 159 13.02 -0.15 1.88
C ASN A 159 11.84 -0.81 1.16
N ALA A 160 11.14 -1.67 1.90
CA ALA A 160 9.89 -2.26 1.47
C ALA A 160 8.85 -2.08 2.57
N ARG A 161 7.62 -1.80 2.16
CA ARG A 161 6.47 -1.75 3.05
C ARG A 161 5.59 -2.95 2.78
N SER A 162 5.03 -3.53 3.84
CA SER A 162 4.12 -4.64 3.68
C SER A 162 2.90 -4.52 4.55
N VAL A 163 1.77 -4.93 3.99
CA VAL A 163 0.48 -5.01 4.65
C VAL A 163 0.00 -6.44 4.51
N ALA A 164 -0.36 -7.04 5.64
CA ALA A 164 -0.94 -8.37 5.70
C ALA A 164 -2.43 -8.28 6.08
N ARG A 165 -3.20 -9.27 5.66
CA ARG A 165 -4.57 -9.48 6.13
C ARG A 165 -4.57 -10.11 7.51
#